data_AF-A0A832FVC5-F1
#
_entry.id   AF-A0A832FVC5-F1
#
_cell.length_a   1.000
_cell.length_b   1.000
_cell.length_c   1.000
_cell.angle_alpha   90.00
_cell.angle_beta   90.00
_cell.angle_gamma   90.00
#
_symmetry.space_group_name_H-M   'P 1'
#
loop_
_entity.id
_entity.type
_entity.pdbx_description
1 polymer ?
#
loop_
_entity_poly.entity_id
_entity_poly.type
_entity_poly.pdbx_seq_one_letter_code
_entity_poly.pdbx_strand_id
1 'polypeptide(L)'
;MRRMLRWTSYAVSTDETRYVLNGVCLSIKTGLLSIVATDGRRLALVEEQLKEKVPSDFSGNYILPTKAVNELMRALSEKGEVIITLSQNYAGFNLAEDSKKYD
;
A
#
# COMPACT_ATOMS: atom_id res chain seq x y z
N MET A 1 7.55 -2.69 0.22
CA MET A 1 6.38 -1.85 0.59
C MET A 1 6.69 -0.43 1.12
N ARG A 2 7.32 -0.21 2.30
CA ARG A 2 7.48 1.15 2.90
C ARG A 2 8.02 2.20 1.93
N ARG A 3 9.07 1.85 1.20
CA ARG A 3 9.69 2.70 0.18
C ARG A 3 8.70 3.12 -0.92
N MET A 4 7.85 2.20 -1.37
CA MET A 4 6.85 2.47 -2.40
C MET A 4 5.80 3.47 -1.89
N LEU A 5 5.29 3.28 -0.66
CA LEU A 5 4.35 4.22 -0.03
C LEU A 5 4.96 5.63 0.10
N ARG A 6 6.25 5.72 0.46
CA ARG A 6 6.96 6.99 0.54
C ARG A 6 7.11 7.67 -0.83
N TRP A 7 7.35 6.89 -1.88
CA TRP A 7 7.49 7.42 -3.25
C TRP A 7 6.18 7.86 -3.88
N THR A 8 5.05 7.34 -3.41
CA THR A 8 3.74 7.63 -4.02
C THR A 8 2.93 8.61 -3.21
N SER A 9 2.92 8.51 -1.87
CA SER A 9 2.00 9.26 -1.00
C SER A 9 2.06 10.79 -1.12
N TYR A 10 3.17 11.37 -1.59
CA TYR A 10 3.25 12.82 -1.80
C TYR A 10 2.27 13.34 -2.86
N ALA A 11 1.80 12.47 -3.77
CA ALA A 11 0.89 12.83 -4.85
C ALA A 11 -0.59 12.77 -4.47
N VAL A 12 -0.96 12.39 -3.24
CA VAL A 12 -2.37 12.33 -2.81
C VAL A 12 -3.00 13.71 -2.74
N SER A 13 -4.32 13.77 -2.95
CA SER A 13 -5.11 14.97 -2.68
C SER A 13 -5.20 15.22 -1.18
N THR A 14 -4.87 16.43 -0.72
CA THR A 14 -5.08 16.85 0.68
C THR A 14 -6.52 17.29 0.96
N ASP A 15 -7.33 17.46 -0.08
CA ASP A 15 -8.76 17.75 0.03
C ASP A 15 -9.54 16.50 0.48
N GLU A 16 -10.01 16.53 1.73
CA GLU A 16 -10.74 15.43 2.37
C GLU A 16 -12.12 15.16 1.72
N THR A 17 -12.65 16.08 0.91
CA THR A 17 -13.90 15.86 0.17
C THR A 17 -13.72 14.92 -1.02
N ARG A 18 -12.48 14.77 -1.52
CA ARG A 18 -12.13 13.92 -2.66
C ARG A 18 -11.71 12.55 -2.18
N TYR A 19 -12.64 11.80 -1.60
CA TYR A 19 -12.40 10.50 -0.95
C TYR A 19 -11.61 9.47 -1.79
N VAL A 20 -11.79 9.44 -3.11
CA VAL A 20 -11.05 8.54 -4.02
C VAL A 20 -9.57 8.92 -4.15
N LEU A 21 -9.27 10.21 -3.98
CA LEU A 21 -7.93 10.79 -4.20
C LEU A 21 -7.22 11.17 -2.90
N ASN A 22 -7.93 11.14 -1.76
CA ASN A 22 -7.41 11.36 -0.42
C ASN A 22 -6.78 10.08 0.18
N GLY A 23 -6.08 9.31 -0.64
CA GLY A 23 -5.48 8.05 -0.24
C GLY A 23 -4.55 7.49 -1.29
N VAL A 24 -3.92 6.38 -0.94
CA VAL A 24 -3.06 5.62 -1.84
C VAL A 24 -3.84 4.39 -2.30
N CYS A 25 -3.94 4.20 -3.61
CA CYS A 25 -4.57 3.04 -4.21
C CYS A 25 -3.56 1.90 -4.34
N LEU A 26 -3.89 0.73 -3.79
CA LEU A 26 -3.26 -0.55 -4.10
C LEU A 26 -4.07 -1.21 -5.21
N SER A 27 -3.48 -1.34 -6.40
CA SER A 27 -4.05 -2.08 -7.52
C SER A 27 -3.34 -3.42 -7.63
N ILE A 28 -4.10 -4.52 -7.59
CA ILE A 28 -3.55 -5.87 -7.75
C ILE A 28 -4.15 -6.49 -9.01
N LYS A 29 -3.29 -6.79 -9.98
CA LYS A 29 -3.69 -7.43 -11.25
C LYS A 29 -2.63 -8.42 -11.69
N THR A 30 -3.02 -9.66 -11.94
CA THR A 30 -2.13 -10.67 -12.55
C THR A 30 -0.80 -10.86 -11.79
N GLY A 31 -0.83 -10.80 -10.46
CA GLY A 31 0.36 -10.90 -9.61
C GLY A 31 1.24 -9.65 -9.58
N LEU A 32 0.82 -8.54 -10.18
CA LEU A 32 1.47 -7.23 -10.07
C LEU A 32 0.75 -6.39 -9.02
N LEU A 33 1.51 -5.83 -8.08
CA LEU A 33 1.04 -4.81 -7.15
C LEU A 33 1.49 -3.43 -7.64
N SER A 34 0.54 -2.59 -8.02
CA SER A 34 0.77 -1.18 -8.31
C SER A 34 0.30 -0.33 -7.13
N ILE A 35 1.16 0.53 -6.60
CA ILE A 35 0.82 1.53 -5.59
C ILE A 35 0.73 2.87 -6.29
N VAL A 36 -0.44 3.51 -6.23
CA VAL A 36 -0.78 4.69 -7.03
C VAL A 36 -1.34 5.79 -6.15
N ALA A 37 -0.90 7.03 -6.38
CA ALA A 37 -1.45 8.22 -5.74
C ALA A 37 -1.55 9.36 -6.76
N THR A 38 -2.62 10.15 -6.67
CA THR A 38 -2.82 11.31 -7.54
C THR A 38 -3.75 12.34 -6.90
N ASP A 39 -3.53 13.61 -7.21
CA ASP A 39 -4.37 14.74 -6.85
C ASP A 39 -5.15 15.27 -8.06
N GLY A 40 -5.08 14.58 -9.20
CA GLY A 40 -5.63 14.97 -10.50
C GLY A 40 -4.75 15.92 -11.31
N ARG A 41 -3.63 16.41 -10.75
CA ARG A 41 -2.63 17.23 -11.46
C ARG A 41 -1.32 16.47 -11.68
N ARG A 42 -0.94 15.65 -10.71
CA ARG A 42 0.23 14.77 -10.77
C ARG A 42 -0.14 13.36 -10.35
N LEU A 43 0.63 12.38 -10.80
CA LEU A 43 0.46 10.98 -10.49
C LEU A 43 1.82 10.38 -10.14
N ALA A 44 1.85 9.62 -9.05
CA ALA A 44 2.99 8.80 -8.67
C ALA A 44 2.57 7.34 -8.62
N LEU A 45 3.35 6.47 -9.26
CA LEU A 45 3.09 5.04 -9.39
C LEU A 45 4.38 4.26 -9.19
N VAL A 46 4.30 3.19 -8.40
CA VAL A 46 5.39 2.23 -8.21
C VAL A 46 4.80 0.83 -8.29
N GLU A 47 5.51 -0.07 -8.97
CA GLU A 47 5.07 -1.44 -9.17
C GLU A 47 6.06 -2.44 -8.57
N GLU A 48 5.53 -3.54 -8.05
CA GLU A 48 6.29 -4.67 -7.52
C GLU A 48 5.60 -5.98 -7.91
N GLN A 49 6.38 -6.95 -8.40
CA GLN A 49 5.86 -8.28 -8.68
C GLN A 49 5.65 -9.03 -7.35
N LEU A 50 4.45 -9.58 -7.16
CA LEU A 50 4.13 -10.38 -5.99
C LEU A 50 4.79 -11.75 -6.08
N LYS A 51 5.34 -12.22 -4.97
CA LYS A 51 6.04 -13.52 -4.87
C LYS A 51 5.09 -14.70 -5.03
N GLU A 52 3.85 -14.54 -4.61
CA GLU A 52 2.83 -15.59 -4.61
C GLU A 52 1.75 -15.36 -5.66
N LYS A 53 1.12 -16.45 -6.10
CA LYS A 53 -0.08 -16.36 -6.94
C LYS A 53 -1.21 -15.79 -6.12
N VAL A 54 -1.65 -14.59 -6.50
CA VAL A 54 -2.84 -13.96 -5.89
C VAL A 54 -4.10 -14.63 -6.45
N PRO A 55 -5.01 -15.13 -5.61
CA PRO A 55 -6.30 -15.64 -6.09
C PRO A 55 -7.07 -14.53 -6.82
N SER A 56 -7.87 -14.90 -7.82
CA SER A 56 -8.67 -13.95 -8.63
C SER A 56 -9.49 -12.98 -7.77
N ASP A 57 -9.98 -13.47 -6.64
CA ASP A 57 -10.89 -12.76 -5.74
C ASP A 57 -10.23 -11.57 -5.03
N PHE A 58 -8.90 -11.52 -5.01
CA PHE A 58 -8.11 -10.41 -4.46
C PHE A 58 -7.59 -9.45 -5.55
N SER A 59 -7.92 -9.70 -6.82
CA SER A 59 -7.61 -8.76 -7.90
C SER A 59 -8.58 -7.58 -7.82
N GLY A 60 -8.06 -6.37 -7.70
CA GLY A 60 -8.90 -5.21 -7.44
C GLY A 60 -8.12 -3.95 -7.15
N ASN A 61 -8.86 -2.89 -6.84
CA ASN A 61 -8.32 -1.59 -6.43
C ASN A 61 -8.79 -1.32 -5.00
N TYR A 62 -7.85 -1.05 -4.10
CA TYR A 62 -8.09 -0.85 -2.69
C TYR A 62 -7.49 0.48 -2.26
N ILE A 63 -8.32 1.40 -1.78
CA ILE A 63 -7.86 2.74 -1.38
C ILE A 63 -7.54 2.72 0.10
N LEU A 64 -6.26 2.92 0.44
CA LEU A 64 -5.82 3.14 1.80
C LEU A 64 -5.96 4.63 2.14
N PRO A 65 -6.71 4.99 3.21
CA PRO A 65 -6.79 6.36 3.67
C PRO A 65 -5.40 6.91 4.01
N THR A 66 -5.16 8.20 3.73
CA THR A 66 -3.86 8.85 3.99
C THR A 66 -3.37 8.66 5.43
N LYS A 67 -4.28 8.69 6.41
CA LYS A 67 -3.96 8.43 7.83
C LYS A 67 -3.39 7.02 8.04
N ALA A 68 -4.02 6.00 7.45
CA ALA A 68 -3.53 4.62 7.53
C ALA A 68 -2.17 4.46 6.84
N VAL A 69 -1.97 5.11 5.69
CA VAL A 69 -0.68 5.12 4.98
C VAL A 69 0.43 5.70 5.85
N ASN A 70 0.15 6.80 6.56
CA ASN A 70 1.12 7.42 7.47
C ASN A 70 1.49 6.51 8.64
N GLU A 71 0.52 5.84 9.26
CA GLU A 71 0.79 4.88 10.33
C GLU A 71 1.56 3.66 9.82
N LEU A 72 1.22 3.14 8.63
CA LEU A 72 1.98 2.06 7.99
C LEU A 72 3.43 2.46 7.72
N MET A 73 3.68 3.67 7.23
CA MET A 73 5.05 4.15 7.00
C MET A 73 5.87 4.27 8.30
N ARG A 74 5.22 4.49 9.45
CA ARG A 74 5.87 4.49 10.78
C ARG A 74 6.12 3.07 11.29
N ALA A 75 5.18 2.16 11.09
CA ALA A 75 5.26 0.79 11.59
C ALA A 75 6.17 -0.13 10.75
N LEU A 76 6.25 0.10 9.44
CA LEU A 76 7.07 -0.71 8.54
C LEU A 76 8.58 -0.43 8.71
N SER A 77 9.38 -1.49 8.68
CA SER A 77 10.85 -1.42 8.53
C SER A 77 11.26 -1.14 7.07
N GLU A 78 12.52 -0.77 6.84
CA GLU A 78 13.07 -0.60 5.47
C GLU A 78 13.23 -1.94 4.74
N LYS A 79 13.41 -3.03 5.48
CA LYS A 79 13.52 -4.41 5.00
C LYS A 79 12.52 -5.29 5.77
N GLY A 80 12.23 -6.46 5.21
CA GLY A 80 11.28 -7.41 5.79
C GLY A 80 10.12 -7.71 4.85
N GLU A 81 9.40 -8.78 5.18
CA GLU A 81 8.20 -9.19 4.47
C GLU A 81 6.95 -8.63 5.15
N VAL A 82 5.96 -8.30 4.35
CA VAL A 82 4.67 -7.78 4.81
C VAL A 82 3.60 -8.64 4.19
N ILE A 83 2.79 -9.27 5.03
CA ILE A 83 1.62 -10.01 4.57
C ILE A 83 0.46 -9.03 4.56
N ILE A 84 -0.15 -8.85 3.39
CA ILE A 84 -1.29 -7.96 3.19
C ILE A 84 -2.55 -8.83 3.10
N THR A 85 -3.52 -8.58 3.97
CA THR A 85 -4.85 -9.19 3.90
C THR A 85 -5.84 -8.15 3.42
N LEU A 86 -6.60 -8.45 2.37
CA LEU A 86 -7.56 -7.52 1.78
C LEU A 86 -8.97 -8.10 1.83
N SER A 87 -9.95 -7.25 2.09
CA SER A 87 -11.37 -7.54 1.94
C SER A 87 -12.07 -6.39 1.22
N GLN A 88 -13.39 -6.45 1.08
CA GLN A 88 -14.16 -5.35 0.49
C GLN A 88 -14.06 -4.04 1.29
N ASN A 89 -13.88 -4.10 2.62
CA ASN A 89 -14.01 -2.94 3.50
C ASN A 89 -12.89 -2.78 4.54
N TYR A 90 -11.90 -3.67 4.58
CA TYR A 90 -10.73 -3.51 5.44
C TYR A 90 -9.46 -4.05 4.76
N ALA A 91 -8.32 -3.51 5.18
CA ALA A 91 -6.99 -4.00 4.82
C ALA A 91 -6.19 -4.23 6.11
N GLY A 92 -5.64 -5.44 6.26
CA GLY A 92 -4.76 -5.83 7.35
C GLY A 92 -3.32 -5.94 6.88
N PHE A 93 -2.37 -5.56 7.75
CA PHE A 93 -0.94 -5.61 7.48
C PHE A 93 -0.25 -6.35 8.62
N ASN A 94 0.27 -7.53 8.34
CA ASN A 94 1.07 -8.29 9.29
C ASN A 94 2.55 -8.07 8.94
N LEU A 95 3.26 -7.50 9.90
CA LEU A 95 4.67 -7.18 9.83
C LEU A 95 5.42 -8.38 10.41
N ALA A 96 6.17 -9.11 9.59
CA ALA A 96 7.06 -10.14 10.14
C ALA A 96 8.05 -9.44 11.09
N GLU A 97 8.07 -9.82 12.36
CA GLU A 97 9.10 -9.34 13.27
C GLU A 97 10.46 -9.77 12.73
N ASP A 98 11.36 -8.81 12.52
CA ASP A 98 12.78 -9.13 12.45
C ASP A 98 13.11 -9.79 13.79
N SER A 99 13.30 -11.11 13.79
CA SER A 99 13.82 -11.85 14.92
C SER A 99 15.16 -11.24 15.30
N LYS A 100 15.12 -10.28 16.22
CA LYS A 100 16.32 -9.73 16.85
C LYS A 100 17.00 -10.91 17.53
N LYS A 101 18.11 -11.33 16.90
CA LYS A 101 19.22 -12.03 17.53
C LYS A 101 19.47 -11.40 18.90
N TYR A 102 19.06 -12.08 19.96
CA TYR A 102 19.75 -12.00 21.24
C TYR A 102 20.79 -13.12 21.20
N ASP A 103 22.01 -12.75 20.83
CA ASP A 103 23.23 -13.41 21.31
C ASP A 103 23.76 -12.55 22.49
#